data_AF-A0A2E0NHB3-F1
#
_entry.id   AF-A0A2E0NHB3-F1
#
_cell.length_a   1.000
_cell.length_b   1.000
_cell.length_c   1.000
_cell.angle_alpha   90.00
_cell.angle_beta   90.00
_cell.angle_gamma   90.00
#
_symmetry.space_group_name_H-M   'P 1'
#
loop_
_entity.id
_entity.type
_entity.pdbx_description
1 polymer ?
#
loop_
_entity_poly.entity_id
_entity_poly.type
_entity_poly.pdbx_seq_one_letter_code
_entity_poly.pdbx_strand_id
1 'polypeptide(L)'
;MGLLFKNNAETTLSGGINDSVTTISVASAAVFPTPDANNVFFATLDDGTNVETVKVTGISSNDLTVVREQDNTSAAAFSTGTKIELRLNAKVLDMGTGSLTDLDADTKIQVEESSDEDKIRFDTGGTERVIIDST
;
A
#
# COMPACT_ATOMS: atom_id res chain seq x y z
N MET A 1 6.78 6.57 4.94
CA MET A 1 5.41 6.22 4.51
C MET A 1 5.09 4.83 5.05
N GLY A 2 3.92 4.61 5.63
CA GLY A 2 3.47 3.31 6.14
C GLY A 2 2.53 2.58 5.18
N LEU A 3 2.46 1.25 5.33
CA LEU A 3 1.47 0.41 4.67
C LEU A 3 0.29 0.16 5.62
N LEU A 4 -0.93 0.31 5.11
CA LEU A 4 -2.16 -0.01 5.83
C LEU A 4 -2.71 -1.36 5.40
N PHE A 5 -3.21 -2.10 6.38
CA PHE A 5 -3.78 -3.42 6.18
C PHE A 5 -5.15 -3.53 6.85
N LYS A 6 -6.02 -4.32 6.24
CA LYS A 6 -7.31 -4.70 6.82
C LYS A 6 -7.69 -6.08 6.31
N ASN A 7 -8.24 -6.91 7.19
CA ASN A 7 -8.65 -8.26 6.84
C ASN A 7 -9.82 -8.23 5.85
N ASN A 8 -9.74 -9.08 4.81
CA ASN A 8 -10.83 -9.34 3.87
C ASN A 8 -11.41 -8.08 3.22
N ALA A 9 -10.58 -7.07 2.96
CA ALA A 9 -11.01 -5.84 2.31
C ALA A 9 -11.20 -6.06 0.81
N GLU A 10 -12.46 -6.25 0.41
CA GLU A 10 -12.86 -6.52 -0.97
C GLU A 10 -14.16 -5.76 -1.29
N THR A 11 -14.27 -5.26 -2.52
CA THR A 11 -15.51 -4.72 -3.08
C THR A 11 -15.48 -4.85 -4.61
N THR A 12 -16.46 -4.25 -5.28
CA THR A 12 -16.52 -4.19 -6.74
C THR A 12 -16.56 -2.76 -7.24
N LEU A 13 -16.14 -2.57 -8.49
CA LEU A 13 -16.25 -1.30 -9.19
C LEU A 13 -17.73 -0.95 -9.39
N SER A 14 -18.12 0.29 -9.07
CA SER A 14 -19.48 0.78 -9.33
C SER A 14 -19.62 1.35 -10.75
N GLY A 15 -18.51 1.71 -11.40
CA GLY A 15 -18.44 2.12 -12.81
C GLY A 15 -17.24 1.49 -13.51
N GLY A 16 -17.34 1.34 -14.83
CA GLY A 16 -16.18 0.89 -15.64
C GLY A 16 -15.11 1.98 -15.72
N ILE A 17 -13.85 1.57 -15.85
CA ILE A 17 -12.68 2.45 -15.96
C ILE A 17 -11.85 2.08 -17.19
N ASN A 18 -11.12 3.05 -17.75
CA ASN A 18 -10.08 2.78 -18.73
C ASN A 18 -8.69 2.77 -18.07
N ASP A 19 -7.64 2.64 -18.89
CA ASP A 19 -6.22 2.57 -18.51
C ASP A 19 -5.63 3.89 -17.98
N SER A 20 -6.37 4.99 -18.02
CA SER A 20 -5.90 6.31 -17.56
C SER A 20 -6.68 6.88 -16.37
N VAL A 21 -7.79 6.25 -15.97
CA VAL A 21 -8.61 6.72 -14.84
C VAL A 21 -7.85 6.54 -13.52
N THR A 22 -7.69 7.63 -12.76
CA THR A 22 -7.03 7.63 -11.44
C THR A 22 -8.01 7.76 -10.27
N THR A 23 -9.30 7.89 -10.55
CA THR A 23 -10.36 7.91 -9.54
C THR A 23 -11.29 6.73 -9.80
N ILE A 24 -11.23 5.72 -8.95
CA ILE A 24 -12.00 4.48 -9.10
C ILE A 24 -13.18 4.52 -8.12
N SER A 25 -14.39 4.60 -8.66
CA SER A 25 -15.62 4.49 -7.88
C SER A 25 -15.92 3.02 -7.58
N VAL A 26 -16.16 2.71 -6.31
CA VAL A 26 -16.49 1.36 -5.84
C VAL A 26 -17.88 1.29 -5.20
N ALA A 27 -18.39 0.09 -4.98
CA ALA A 27 -19.67 -0.11 -4.31
C ALA A 27 -19.61 0.32 -2.83
N SER A 28 -18.50 0.04 -2.14
CA SER A 28 -18.25 0.51 -0.77
C SER A 28 -16.76 0.65 -0.50
N ALA A 29 -16.28 1.88 -0.29
CA ALA A 29 -14.89 2.12 0.09
C ALA A 29 -14.63 1.87 1.60
N ALA A 30 -15.68 1.81 2.42
CA ALA A 30 -15.58 1.60 3.87
C ALA A 30 -14.96 0.24 4.27
N VAL A 31 -14.91 -0.71 3.34
CA VAL A 31 -14.24 -2.01 3.54
C VAL A 31 -12.72 -1.85 3.64
N PHE A 32 -12.15 -0.81 3.02
CA PHE A 32 -10.70 -0.55 3.02
C PHE A 32 -10.23 0.24 4.26
N PRO A 33 -8.92 0.25 4.56
CA PRO A 33 -8.35 1.19 5.52
C PRO A 33 -8.34 2.61 4.95
N THR A 34 -8.30 3.62 5.83
CA THR A 34 -8.30 5.04 5.44
C THR A 34 -6.86 5.53 5.27
N PRO A 35 -6.39 5.84 4.04
CA PRO A 35 -5.06 6.38 3.80
C PRO A 35 -4.96 7.85 4.20
N ASP A 36 -3.75 8.31 4.46
CA ASP A 36 -3.40 9.70 4.74
C ASP A 36 -2.10 10.09 4.01
N ALA A 37 -1.56 11.28 4.28
CA ALA A 37 -0.35 11.78 3.61
C ALA A 37 0.89 10.86 3.80
N ASN A 38 0.93 10.10 4.89
CA ASN A 38 2.04 9.23 5.25
C ASN A 38 1.70 7.75 5.06
N ASN A 39 0.43 7.37 5.04
CA ASN A 39 -0.01 5.97 5.05
C ASN A 39 -0.84 5.63 3.81
N VAL A 40 -0.45 4.58 3.10
CA VAL A 40 -1.10 4.12 1.86
C VAL A 40 -1.42 2.64 1.94
N PHE A 41 -2.28 2.15 1.05
CA PHE A 41 -2.46 0.71 0.84
C PHE A 41 -2.46 0.37 -0.65
N PHE A 42 -2.23 -0.90 -0.96
CA PHE A 42 -2.34 -1.42 -2.31
C PHE A 42 -3.61 -2.25 -2.45
N ALA A 43 -4.25 -2.14 -3.61
CA ALA A 43 -5.39 -2.96 -3.97
C ALA A 43 -5.15 -3.59 -5.35
N THR A 44 -5.74 -4.74 -5.59
CA THR A 44 -5.63 -5.48 -6.84
C THR A 44 -6.99 -5.51 -7.53
N LEU A 45 -7.04 -5.01 -8.76
CA LEU A 45 -8.13 -5.20 -9.71
C LEU A 45 -7.93 -6.53 -10.42
N ASP A 46 -8.98 -7.33 -10.52
CA ASP A 46 -8.94 -8.64 -11.17
C ASP A 46 -10.30 -8.95 -11.81
N ASP A 47 -10.32 -9.07 -13.14
CA ASP A 47 -11.50 -9.49 -13.92
C ASP A 47 -11.41 -10.95 -14.40
N GLY A 48 -10.40 -11.70 -13.92
CA GLY A 48 -10.08 -13.06 -14.34
C GLY A 48 -9.21 -13.16 -15.60
N THR A 49 -8.97 -12.05 -16.30
CA THR A 49 -8.11 -11.96 -17.50
C THR A 49 -6.96 -10.98 -17.28
N ASN A 50 -7.27 -9.78 -16.80
CA ASN A 50 -6.35 -8.72 -16.47
C ASN A 50 -6.21 -8.63 -14.95
N VAL A 51 -4.97 -8.45 -14.48
CA VAL A 51 -4.66 -8.21 -13.07
C VAL A 51 -3.83 -6.95 -12.99
N GLU A 52 -4.31 -5.98 -12.21
CA GLU A 52 -3.60 -4.73 -11.98
C GLU A 52 -3.51 -4.43 -10.49
N THR A 53 -2.30 -4.12 -10.02
CA THR A 53 -2.12 -3.54 -8.69
C THR A 53 -2.15 -2.02 -8.78
N VAL A 54 -2.92 -1.39 -7.92
CA VAL A 54 -3.00 0.05 -7.74
C VAL A 54 -2.60 0.46 -6.33
N LYS A 55 -1.99 1.63 -6.19
CA LYS A 55 -1.69 2.24 -4.88
C LYS A 55 -2.76 3.26 -4.57
N VAL A 56 -3.50 3.06 -3.48
CA VAL A 56 -4.56 3.97 -3.05
C VAL A 56 -3.97 5.00 -2.08
N THR A 57 -4.13 6.28 -2.42
CA THR A 57 -3.58 7.40 -1.64
C THR A 57 -4.66 8.28 -1.00
N GLY A 58 -5.92 8.05 -1.33
CA GLY A 58 -7.04 8.84 -0.81
C GLY A 58 -8.36 8.10 -0.97
N ILE A 59 -9.29 8.34 -0.06
CA ILE A 59 -10.68 7.89 -0.16
C ILE A 59 -11.59 9.09 0.11
N SER A 60 -12.56 9.32 -0.77
CA SER A 60 -13.62 10.30 -0.57
C SER A 60 -14.97 9.64 -0.88
N SER A 61 -15.83 9.49 0.12
CA SER A 61 -17.05 8.68 0.01
C SER A 61 -16.72 7.27 -0.52
N ASN A 62 -17.15 6.93 -1.74
CA ASN A 62 -16.88 5.65 -2.40
C ASN A 62 -15.85 5.75 -3.55
N ASP A 63 -15.16 6.88 -3.67
CA ASP A 63 -14.14 7.09 -4.69
C ASP A 63 -12.73 6.89 -4.10
N LEU A 64 -11.98 5.99 -4.72
CA LEU A 64 -10.58 5.72 -4.41
C LEU A 64 -9.69 6.57 -5.34
N THR A 65 -8.82 7.39 -4.77
CA THR A 65 -7.76 8.08 -5.52
C THR A 65 -6.55 7.15 -5.60
N VAL A 66 -6.13 6.81 -6.82
CA VAL A 66 -5.12 5.77 -7.05
C VAL A 66 -3.98 6.22 -7.96
N VAL A 67 -2.81 5.62 -7.74
CA VAL A 67 -1.74 5.53 -8.73
C VAL A 67 -1.82 4.14 -9.36
N ARG A 68 -1.94 4.11 -10.69
CA ARG A 68 -2.05 2.89 -11.51
C ARG A 68 -0.69 2.20 -11.68
N GLU A 69 -0.66 1.03 -12.28
CA GLU A 69 0.58 0.36 -12.75
C GLU A 69 1.59 0.06 -11.64
N GLN A 70 1.14 -0.46 -10.50
CA GLN A 70 2.02 -0.82 -9.41
C GLN A 70 2.47 -2.29 -9.51
N ASP A 71 3.53 -2.64 -8.78
CA ASP A 71 4.02 -4.02 -8.64
C ASP A 71 4.27 -4.74 -9.99
N ASN A 72 4.87 -4.03 -10.95
CA ASN A 72 5.13 -4.53 -12.31
C ASN A 72 3.87 -4.98 -13.09
N THR A 73 2.71 -4.43 -12.75
CA THR A 73 1.48 -4.58 -13.56
C THR A 73 1.28 -3.37 -14.47
N SER A 74 0.48 -3.54 -15.53
CA SER A 74 0.17 -2.47 -16.49
C SER A 74 -1.27 -2.00 -16.32
N ALA A 75 -1.54 -0.73 -16.61
CA ALA A 75 -2.89 -0.20 -16.48
C ALA A 75 -3.81 -0.83 -17.53
N ALA A 76 -4.97 -1.30 -17.09
CA ALA A 76 -5.96 -1.91 -17.97
C ALA A 76 -7.35 -1.26 -17.83
N ALA A 77 -8.21 -1.52 -18.80
CA ALA A 77 -9.62 -1.20 -18.68
C ALA A 77 -10.33 -2.30 -17.88
N PHE A 78 -11.22 -1.91 -16.96
CA PHE A 78 -12.00 -2.83 -16.16
C PHE A 78 -13.48 -2.45 -16.22
N SER A 79 -14.35 -3.45 -16.29
CA SER A 79 -15.79 -3.23 -16.34
C SER A 79 -16.37 -2.97 -14.94
N THR A 80 -17.57 -2.40 -14.88
CA THR A 80 -18.34 -2.37 -13.62
C THR A 80 -18.52 -3.79 -13.07
N GLY A 81 -18.54 -3.94 -11.75
CA GLY A 81 -18.60 -5.25 -11.10
C GLY A 81 -17.25 -5.97 -11.00
N THR A 82 -16.18 -5.48 -11.65
CA THR A 82 -14.82 -6.01 -11.46
C THR A 82 -14.44 -5.95 -9.99
N LYS A 83 -13.81 -7.01 -9.49
CA LYS A 83 -13.36 -7.08 -8.11
C LYS A 83 -12.14 -6.20 -7.89
N ILE A 84 -12.15 -5.47 -6.78
CA ILE A 84 -10.98 -4.79 -6.23
C ILE A 84 -10.80 -5.20 -4.77
N GLU A 85 -9.62 -5.70 -4.43
CA GLU A 85 -9.36 -6.24 -3.09
C GLU A 85 -7.94 -5.99 -2.62
N LEU A 86 -7.76 -5.94 -1.30
CA LEU A 86 -6.45 -5.84 -0.67
C LEU A 86 -5.82 -7.25 -0.65
N ARG A 87 -4.84 -7.47 -1.53
CA ARG A 87 -4.02 -8.68 -1.55
C ARG A 87 -2.63 -8.38 -1.00
N LEU A 88 -2.01 -9.38 -0.39
CA LEU A 88 -0.55 -9.36 -0.21
C LEU A 88 0.10 -9.57 -1.58
N ASN A 89 0.93 -8.63 -2.00
CA ASN A 89 1.69 -8.69 -3.25
C ASN A 89 3.17 -8.36 -2.98
N ALA A 90 4.03 -8.49 -3.99
CA ALA A 90 5.47 -8.31 -3.79
C ALA A 90 5.79 -6.88 -3.35
N LYS A 91 5.09 -5.88 -3.93
CA LYS A 91 5.27 -4.48 -3.56
C LYS A 91 4.93 -4.18 -2.09
N VAL A 92 3.90 -4.83 -1.58
CA VAL A 92 3.49 -4.74 -0.17
C VAL A 92 4.58 -5.32 0.74
N LEU A 93 5.21 -6.44 0.37
CA LEU A 93 6.29 -7.01 1.17
C LEU A 93 7.56 -6.16 1.09
N ASP A 94 7.91 -5.68 -0.10
CA ASP A 94 9.04 -4.78 -0.37
C ASP A 94 8.98 -3.53 0.55
N MET A 95 7.84 -2.82 0.53
CA MET A 95 7.65 -1.65 1.38
C MET A 95 7.57 -1.96 2.90
N GLY A 96 7.27 -3.18 3.28
CA GLY A 96 7.15 -3.59 4.69
C GLY A 96 8.47 -4.03 5.35
N THR A 97 9.55 -4.23 4.57
CA THR A 97 10.78 -4.86 5.08
C THR A 97 11.87 -3.90 5.57
N GLY A 98 11.66 -2.58 5.47
CA GLY A 98 12.66 -1.58 5.87
C GLY A 98 12.80 -1.34 7.40
N SER A 99 11.80 -1.73 8.19
CA SER A 99 11.80 -1.50 9.64
C SER A 99 10.87 -2.48 10.35
N LEU A 100 11.35 -3.04 11.47
CA LEU A 100 10.50 -3.69 12.47
C LEU A 100 10.22 -2.67 13.56
N THR A 101 8.96 -2.28 13.73
CA THR A 101 8.53 -1.25 14.69
C THR A 101 7.50 -1.85 15.64
N ASP A 102 7.56 -1.50 16.92
CA ASP A 102 6.56 -1.91 17.90
C ASP A 102 5.28 -1.06 17.84
N LEU A 103 4.32 -1.33 18.74
CA LEU A 103 2.95 -0.83 18.64
C LEU A 103 2.82 0.68 18.91
N ASP A 104 3.63 1.24 19.79
CA ASP A 104 3.65 2.69 20.09
C ASP A 104 4.78 3.43 19.35
N ALA A 105 5.55 2.69 18.54
CA ALA A 105 6.61 3.18 17.68
C ALA A 105 7.78 3.83 18.42
N ASP A 106 8.03 3.41 19.66
CA ASP A 106 9.19 3.84 20.44
C ASP A 106 10.37 2.84 20.38
N THR A 107 10.12 1.61 19.94
CA THR A 107 11.14 0.56 19.82
C THR A 107 11.19 0.06 18.38
N LYS A 108 12.39 0.08 17.77
CA LYS A 108 12.57 -0.18 16.33
C LYS A 108 13.85 -0.96 16.02
N ILE A 109 13.81 -1.72 14.94
CA ILE A 109 14.98 -2.23 14.22
C ILE A 109 14.87 -1.71 12.79
N GLN A 110 15.85 -0.92 12.35
CA GLN A 110 15.80 -0.21 11.07
C GLN A 110 16.98 -0.59 10.19
N VAL A 111 16.74 -0.70 8.87
CA VAL A 111 17.80 -0.88 7.85
C VAL A 111 17.98 0.34 6.95
N GLU A 112 17.06 1.30 6.97
CA GLU A 112 17.10 2.51 6.12
C GLU A 112 16.42 3.70 6.86
N GLU A 113 17.15 4.76 7.19
CA GLU A 113 16.56 6.05 7.62
C GLU A 113 16.62 7.14 6.54
N SER A 114 17.47 6.94 5.54
CA SER A 114 17.60 7.78 4.35
C SER A 114 17.86 6.89 3.15
N SER A 115 17.91 7.45 1.93
CA SER A 115 18.18 6.64 0.74
C SER A 115 19.62 6.12 0.78
N ASP A 116 19.79 4.81 0.55
CA ASP A 116 21.09 4.15 0.37
C ASP A 116 21.96 4.19 1.64
N GLU A 117 21.31 4.10 2.81
CA GLU A 117 22.05 4.09 4.05
C GLU A 117 22.40 2.67 4.48
N ASP A 118 23.66 2.29 4.33
CA ASP A 118 24.18 0.98 4.75
C ASP A 118 24.35 0.88 6.29
N LYS A 119 23.28 1.08 7.07
CA LYS A 119 23.30 0.98 8.53
C LYS A 119 22.14 0.18 9.09
N ILE A 120 22.45 -0.71 10.03
CA ILE A 120 21.45 -1.42 10.84
C ILE A 120 21.38 -0.76 12.22
N ARG A 121 20.18 -0.39 12.67
CA ARG A 121 19.95 0.27 13.95
C ARG A 121 19.03 -0.52 14.86
N PHE A 122 19.25 -0.36 16.17
CA PHE A 122 18.34 -0.82 17.21
C PHE A 122 18.01 0.34 18.15
N ASP A 123 16.74 0.69 18.24
CA ASP A 123 16.21 1.78 19.03
C ASP A 123 15.29 1.25 20.13
N THR A 124 15.38 1.84 21.34
CA THR A 124 14.43 1.55 22.43
C THR A 124 14.03 2.83 23.15
N GLY A 125 12.73 3.03 23.39
CA GLY A 125 12.21 4.25 24.01
C GLY A 125 12.57 5.52 23.24
N GLY A 126 12.57 5.46 21.90
CA GLY A 126 12.88 6.55 20.99
C GLY A 126 14.36 6.96 20.95
N THR A 127 15.26 6.13 21.49
CA THR A 127 16.71 6.41 21.46
C THR A 127 17.48 5.26 20.82
N GLU A 128 18.37 5.61 19.91
CA GLU A 128 19.32 4.69 19.27
C GLU A 128 20.28 4.10 20.31
N ARG A 129 20.38 2.77 20.31
CA ARG A 129 21.25 1.99 21.22
C ARG A 129 22.43 1.38 20.51
N VAL A 130 22.23 0.99 19.25
CA VAL A 130 23.21 0.26 18.46
C VAL A 130 23.12 0.74 17.02
N ILE A 131 24.28 1.00 16.43
CA ILE A 131 24.49 1.12 14.98
C ILE A 131 25.49 0.03 14.58
N ILE A 132 25.19 -0.66 13.49
CA ILE A 132 26.15 -1.49 12.76
C ILE A 132 26.25 -0.90 11.36
N ASP A 133 27.45 -0.48 10.98
CA ASP A 133 27.76 0.03 9.65
C ASP A 133 28.94 -0.72 9.04
N SER A 134 29.33 -0.31 7.84
CA SER A 134 30.39 -0.94 7.06
C SER A 134 31.79 -0.36 7.33
N THR A 135 31.96 0.50 8.34
CA THR A 135 33.22 1.23 8.61
C THR A 135 33.79 1.04 10.01
#